data_AF-A0A1V3J1F2-F1
#
_entry.id   AF-A0A1V3J1F2-F1
#
_cell.length_a   1.000
_cell.length_b   1.000
_cell.length_c   1.000
_cell.angle_alpha   90.00
_cell.angle_beta   90.00
_cell.angle_gamma   90.00
#
_symmetry.space_group_name_H-M   'P 1'
#
loop_
_entity.id
_entity.type
_entity.pdbx_description
1 polymer ?
#
loop_
_entity_poly.entity_id
_entity_poly.type
_entity_poly.pdbx_seq_one_letter_code
_entity_poly.pdbx_strand_id
1 'polypeptide(L)' 'MKQSTPHLEMAKELLLNEQNGYPKNLKLVEIKDSLSDFDKERIKQVVLESVAKNTVGYTPVELAESACKAIYLIDSYKH' A
#
# COMPACT_ATOMS: atom_id res chain seq x y z
N MET A 1 -5.61 15.60 -10.80
CA MET A 1 -6.70 15.27 -9.85
C MET A 1 -6.38 15.98 -8.55
N LYS A 2 -7.28 16.82 -8.01
CA LYS A 2 -7.05 17.54 -6.75
C LYS A 2 -6.90 16.52 -5.63
N GLN A 3 -5.72 16.45 -5.00
CA GLN A 3 -5.53 15.66 -3.79
C GLN A 3 -6.51 16.18 -2.74
N SER A 4 -7.34 15.28 -2.22
CA SER A 4 -8.20 15.57 -1.07
C SER A 4 -7.28 15.94 0.09
N THR A 5 -7.41 17.15 0.62
CA THR A 5 -6.56 17.59 1.73
C THR A 5 -6.90 16.74 2.96
N PRO A 6 -5.93 16.49 3.87
CA PRO A 6 -6.17 15.69 5.08
C PRO A 6 -7.37 16.18 5.91
N HIS A 7 -7.62 17.50 5.86
CA HIS A 7 -8.78 18.13 6.49
C HIS A 7 -10.12 17.69 5.89
N LEU A 8 -10.18 17.42 4.58
CA LEU A 8 -11.40 16.98 3.89
C LEU A 8 -11.72 15.52 4.22
N GLU A 9 -10.71 14.68 4.39
CA GLU A 9 -10.89 13.26 4.80
C GLU A 9 -11.38 13.18 6.25
N MET A 10 -10.75 13.91 7.17
CA MET A 10 -11.22 14.02 8.55
C MET A 10 -12.65 14.55 8.65
N ALA A 11 -13.01 15.54 7.84
CA ALA A 11 -14.36 16.08 7.80
C ALA A 11 -15.40 15.03 7.33
N LYS A 12 -15.05 14.18 6.36
CA LYS A 12 -15.94 13.11 5.88
C LYS A 12 -16.16 12.04 6.94
N GLU A 13 -15.13 11.65 7.67
CA GLU A 13 -15.25 10.66 8.74
C GLU A 13 -16.08 11.17 9.91
N LEU A 14 -15.90 12.43 10.32
CA LEU A 14 -16.72 13.06 11.36
C LEU A 14 -18.21 13.06 10.98
N LEU A 15 -18.53 13.45 9.73
CA LEU A 15 -19.91 13.46 9.24
C LEU A 15 -20.53 12.06 9.17
N LEU A 16 -19.76 11.07 8.72
CA LEU A 16 -20.23 9.67 8.66
C LEU A 16 -20.46 9.10 10.08
N ASN A 17 -19.65 9.51 11.06
CA ASN A 17 -19.77 9.08 12.45
C ASN A 17 -20.93 9.74 13.19
N GLU A 18 -21.27 11.00 12.89
CA GLU A 18 -22.50 11.65 13.37
C GLU A 18 -23.75 10.95 12.84
N GLN A 19 -23.76 10.54 11.56
CA GLN A 19 -24.88 9.83 10.94
C GLN A 19 -25.15 8.44 11.56
N ASN A 20 -24.12 7.79 12.10
CA ASN A 20 -24.21 6.44 12.68
C ASN A 20 -24.49 6.40 14.20
N GLY A 21 -24.74 7.54 14.84
CA GLY A 21 -25.30 7.56 16.21
C GLY A 21 -24.31 7.27 17.35
N TYR A 22 -23.11 7.85 17.29
CA TYR A 22 -22.09 7.83 18.37
C TYR A 22 -21.64 6.43 18.85
N PRO A 23 -20.74 5.75 18.12
CA PRO A 23 -20.10 4.54 18.61
C PRO A 23 -19.15 4.90 19.76
N LYS A 24 -19.51 4.55 21.00
CA LYS A 24 -18.78 4.91 22.24
C LYS A 24 -17.33 4.41 22.36
N ASN A 25 -16.77 3.71 21.36
CA ASN A 25 -15.43 3.11 21.43
C ASN A 25 -14.68 3.11 20.07
N LEU A 26 -14.88 4.13 19.23
CA LEU A 26 -14.09 4.26 17.99
C LEU A 26 -12.69 4.79 18.31
N LYS A 27 -11.68 3.96 18.07
CA LYS A 27 -10.27 4.37 18.10
C LYS A 27 -9.80 4.53 16.65
N LEU A 28 -9.73 5.78 16.18
CA LEU A 28 -9.08 6.10 14.92
C LEU A 28 -7.59 5.82 15.08
N VAL A 29 -7.11 4.76 14.42
CA VAL A 29 -5.69 4.42 14.34
C VAL A 29 -5.25 4.76 12.93
N GLU A 30 -4.56 5.89 12.79
CA GLU A 30 -3.88 6.25 11.55
C GLU A 30 -2.67 5.32 11.40
N ILE A 31 -2.81 4.28 10.57
CA ILE A 31 -1.69 3.40 10.24
C ILE A 31 -0.85 4.12 9.19
N LYS A 32 0.10 4.93 9.64
CA LYS A 32 1.12 5.53 8.77
C LYS A 32 2.22 4.50 8.51
N ASP A 33 2.52 4.31 7.23
CA ASP A 33 3.74 3.66 6.74
C ASP A 33 3.86 2.13 6.94
N SER A 34 2.77 1.41 7.23
CA SER A 34 2.82 -0.06 7.25
C SER A 34 2.00 -0.75 6.17
N LEU A 35 2.65 -1.71 5.53
CA LEU A 35 2.01 -2.73 4.70
C LEU A 35 1.78 -3.95 5.58
N SER A 36 0.54 -4.44 5.64
CA SER A 36 0.26 -5.73 6.26
C SER A 36 1.04 -6.84 5.55
N ASP A 37 1.30 -7.97 6.23
CA ASP A 37 2.02 -9.08 5.60
C ASP A 37 1.26 -9.61 4.36
N PHE A 38 -0.08 -9.58 4.41
CA PHE A 38 -0.94 -9.90 3.27
C PHE A 38 -0.73 -8.94 2.09
N ASP A 39 -0.64 -7.63 2.35
CA ASP A 39 -0.40 -6.64 1.30
C ASP A 39 1.00 -6.80 0.71
N LYS A 40 2.01 -7.08 1.54
CA LYS A 40 3.38 -7.38 1.08
C LYS A 40 3.40 -8.57 0.12
N GLU A 41 2.76 -9.68 0.49
CA GLU A 41 2.67 -10.87 -0.37
C GLU A 41 1.98 -10.56 -1.71
N ARG A 42 0.87 -9.84 -1.67
CA ARG A 42 0.12 -9.47 -2.87
C ARG A 42 0.95 -8.60 -3.81
N ILE A 43 1.70 -7.63 -3.28
CA ILE A 43 2.58 -6.78 -4.07
C ILE A 43 3.73 -7.59 -4.68
N LYS A 44 4.37 -8.49 -3.92
CA LYS A 44 5.43 -9.37 -4.44
C LYS A 44 4.94 -10.21 -5.62
N GLN A 45 3.74 -10.78 -5.51
CA GLN A 45 3.16 -11.57 -6.59
C GLN A 45 3.00 -10.71 -7.87
N VAL A 46 2.46 -9.51 -7.76
CA VAL A 46 2.30 -8.59 -8.90
C VAL A 46 3.65 -8.20 -9.51
N VAL A 47 4.68 -7.98 -8.69
CA VAL A 47 6.04 -7.69 -9.17
C VAL A 47 6.56 -8.86 -10.01
N LEU A 48 6.45 -10.09 -9.51
CA LEU A 48 6.91 -11.28 -10.23
C LEU A 48 6.14 -11.51 -11.54
N GLU A 49 4.81 -11.32 -11.53
CA GLU A 49 3.99 -11.40 -12.73
C GLU A 49 4.37 -10.33 -13.78
N SER A 50 4.73 -9.13 -13.33
CA SER A 50 5.18 -8.06 -14.22
C SER A 50 6.54 -8.38 -14.86
N VAL A 51 7.50 -8.86 -14.06
CA VAL A 51 8.82 -9.29 -14.54
C VAL A 51 8.69 -10.41 -15.57
N ALA A 52 7.78 -11.37 -15.35
CA ALA A 52 7.51 -12.45 -16.30
C ALA A 52 6.92 -11.96 -17.64
N LYS A 53 6.17 -10.84 -17.64
CA LYS A 53 5.49 -10.30 -18.82
C LYS A 53 6.30 -9.24 -19.58
N ASN A 54 7.19 -8.51 -18.89
CA ASN A 54 7.89 -7.33 -19.42
C ASN A 54 9.40 -7.57 -19.55
N THR A 55 9.79 -8.52 -20.41
CA THR A 55 11.20 -8.87 -20.64
C THR A 55 11.87 -8.07 -21.75
N VAL A 56 11.11 -7.26 -22.51
CA VAL A 56 11.63 -6.53 -23.66
C VAL A 56 12.56 -5.40 -23.19
N GLY A 57 13.84 -5.49 -23.53
CA GLY A 57 14.83 -4.45 -23.26
C GLY A 57 15.70 -4.68 -22.02
N TYR A 58 15.53 -5.79 -21.31
CA TYR A 58 16.36 -6.16 -20.15
C TYR A 58 16.98 -7.54 -20.32
N THR A 59 18.20 -7.70 -19.85
CA THR A 59 18.84 -9.01 -19.72
C THR A 59 18.24 -9.79 -18.54
N PRO A 60 18.37 -11.13 -18.54
CA PRO A 60 17.92 -11.95 -17.40
C PRO A 60 18.53 -11.52 -16.06
N VAL A 61 19.79 -11.06 -16.07
CA VAL A 61 20.51 -10.60 -14.88
C VAL A 61 19.89 -9.31 -14.34
N GLU A 62 19.66 -8.32 -15.20
CA GLU A 62 19.05 -7.03 -14.80
C GLU A 62 17.62 -7.22 -14.27
N LEU A 63 16.85 -8.13 -14.88
CA LEU A 63 15.51 -8.48 -14.39
C LEU A 63 15.57 -9.12 -13.01
N ALA A 64 16.50 -10.07 -12.80
CA ALA A 64 16.67 -10.72 -11.51
C ALA A 64 17.09 -9.74 -10.41
N GLU A 65 18.09 -8.89 -10.68
CA GLU A 65 18.55 -7.88 -9.72
C GLU A 65 17.45 -6.89 -9.36
N SER A 66 16.71 -6.40 -10.37
CA SER A 66 15.59 -5.47 -10.16
C SER A 66 14.47 -6.11 -9.35
N ALA A 67 14.11 -7.37 -9.65
CA ALA A 67 13.10 -8.11 -8.90
C ALA A 67 13.52 -8.35 -7.45
N CYS A 68 14.76 -8.79 -7.21
CA CYS A 68 15.30 -9.00 -5.87
C CYS A 68 15.30 -7.70 -5.06
N LYS A 69 15.69 -6.57 -5.66
CA LYS A 69 15.68 -5.26 -5.01
C LYS A 69 14.26 -4.81 -4.67
N ALA A 70 13.31 -5.01 -5.57
CA ALA A 70 11.91 -4.69 -5.31
C ALA A 70 11.33 -5.51 -4.15
N ILE A 71 11.60 -6.82 -4.13
CA ILE A 71 11.16 -7.71 -3.04
C ILE A 71 11.77 -7.29 -1.70
N TYR A 72 13.08 -7.00 -1.67
CA TYR A 72 13.75 -6.50 -0.47
C TYR A 72 13.12 -5.20 0.07
N LEU A 73 12.79 -4.26 -0.82
CA LEU A 73 12.13 -3.01 -0.42
C LEU A 73 10.74 -3.26 0.17
N ILE A 74 9.95 -4.16 -0.41
CA ILE A 74 8.64 -4.55 0.12
C ILE A 74 8.77 -5.15 1.52
N ASP A 75 9.76 -6.03 1.72
CA ASP A 75 10.04 -6.65 3.02
C ASP A 75 10.53 -5.66 4.08
N SER A 76 11.16 -4.56 3.64
CA SER A 76 11.67 -3.52 4.54
C SER A 76 10.58 -2.62 5.15
N TYR A 77 9.34 -2.65 4.63
CA TYR A 77 8.22 -1.94 5.23
C TYR A 77 7.93 -2.51 6.62
N LYS A 78 8.08 -1.67 7.65
CA LYS A 78 7.79 -2.06 9.03
C LYS A 78 6.30 -1.92 9.34
N HIS A 79 5.85 -2.69 10.33
CA HIS A 79 4.50 -2.62 10.91
C HIS A 79 4.37 -1.43 11.86
#